data_AF-A0A7Y4WIS0-F1
#
_entry.id   AF-A0A7Y4WIS0-F1
#
_cell.length_a   1.000
_cell.length_b   1.000
_cell.length_c   1.000
_cell.angle_alpha   90.00
_cell.angle_beta   90.00
_cell.angle_gamma   90.00
#
_symmetry.space_group_name_H-M   'P 1'
#
loop_
_entity.id
_entity.type
_entity.pdbx_description
1 polymer ?
#
loop_
_entity_poly.entity_id
_entity_poly.type
_entity_poly.pdbx_seq_one_letter_code
_entity_poly.pdbx_strand_id
1 'polypeptide(L)'
;MSEQGLLARLGTRLRALREEQGHSLAELARRAGVSRRYLTEAEAGRANLTVRVLERLSTALETSPAALFAPGSEAGESERIALLGLRGAGKSSVGRLLARELEVPFVELDQRVEELAGLSLAELFDLRGPEAFERFEAEALERVLAEGNRLVLATGGSLVNHARTFARLCATCRTVWLRAEPEEHFARVLGQGDRRPMRARPRAMQELRAILDQRAGLYARCELTLATSGRSPDELARELVRRLARAA
;
A
#
# COMPACT_ATOMS: atom_id res chain seq x y z
N MET A 1 20.94 0.80 8.55
CA MET A 1 19.99 0.99 9.65
C MET A 1 20.64 1.93 10.66
N SER A 2 20.07 3.10 10.91
CA SER A 2 20.61 4.02 11.92
C SER A 2 20.33 3.50 13.33
N GLU A 3 21.18 3.84 14.29
CA GLU A 3 21.01 3.49 15.72
C GLU A 3 19.65 3.98 16.27
N GLN A 4 19.26 5.20 15.90
CA GLN A 4 17.94 5.76 16.23
C GLN A 4 16.78 4.95 15.62
N GLY A 5 16.96 4.41 14.40
CA GLY A 5 15.96 3.56 13.77
C GLY A 5 15.75 2.25 14.53
N LEU A 6 16.83 1.63 15.01
CA LEU A 6 16.73 0.38 15.79
C LEU A 6 16.01 0.60 17.12
N LEU A 7 16.35 1.66 17.86
CA LEU A 7 15.70 1.96 19.14
C LEU A 7 14.22 2.31 19.00
N ALA A 8 13.84 3.04 17.94
CA ALA A 8 12.43 3.34 17.65
C ALA A 8 11.59 2.08 17.37
N ARG A 9 12.15 1.14 16.60
CA ARG A 9 11.51 -0.15 16.29
C ARG A 9 11.31 -0.98 17.54
N LEU A 10 12.36 -1.11 18.34
CA LEU A 10 12.32 -1.84 19.60
C LEU A 10 11.31 -1.23 20.57
N GLY A 11 11.26 0.11 20.69
CA GLY A 11 10.29 0.79 21.54
C GLY A 11 8.84 0.52 21.12
N THR A 12 8.58 0.58 19.81
CA THR A 12 7.27 0.23 19.24
C THR A 12 6.88 -1.21 19.54
N ARG A 13 7.81 -2.16 19.35
CA ARG A 13 7.55 -3.59 19.61
C ARG A 13 7.31 -3.87 21.09
N LEU A 14 8.08 -3.22 21.97
CA LEU A 14 7.92 -3.31 23.42
C LEU A 14 6.52 -2.85 23.85
N ARG A 15 6.05 -1.72 23.29
CA ARG A 15 4.71 -1.21 23.54
C ARG A 15 3.62 -2.17 23.05
N ALA A 16 3.74 -2.67 21.83
CA ALA A 16 2.77 -3.60 21.24
C ALA A 16 2.60 -4.86 22.09
N LEU A 17 3.71 -5.52 22.47
CA LEU A 17 3.68 -6.71 23.33
C LEU A 17 3.08 -6.43 24.70
N ARG A 18 3.36 -5.25 25.27
CA ARG A 18 2.75 -4.83 26.54
C ARG A 18 1.23 -4.72 26.43
N GLU A 19 0.75 -4.09 25.35
CA GLU A 19 -0.69 -3.90 25.10
C GLU A 19 -1.40 -5.22 24.78
N GLU A 20 -0.78 -6.10 23.98
CA GLU A 20 -1.27 -7.46 23.68
C GLU A 20 -1.45 -8.29 24.96
N GLN A 21 -0.58 -8.12 25.95
CA GLN A 21 -0.65 -8.79 27.24
C GLN A 21 -1.51 -8.06 28.28
N GLY A 22 -2.18 -6.97 27.90
CA GLY A 22 -3.06 -6.20 28.79
C GLY A 22 -2.33 -5.52 29.95
N HIS A 23 -1.02 -5.31 29.84
CA HIS A 23 -0.23 -4.67 30.88
C HIS A 23 -0.30 -3.14 30.79
N SER A 24 -0.54 -2.48 31.93
CA SER A 24 -0.33 -1.04 32.03
C SER A 24 1.16 -0.72 32.05
N LEU A 25 1.54 0.52 31.68
CA LEU A 25 2.93 1.01 31.81
C LEU A 25 3.47 0.84 33.24
N ALA A 26 2.63 1.10 34.26
CA ALA A 26 3.03 0.95 35.65
C ALA A 26 3.27 -0.53 36.02
N GLU A 27 2.44 -1.42 35.50
CA GLU A 27 2.53 -2.86 35.77
C GLU A 27 3.77 -3.48 35.12
N LEU A 28 4.03 -3.21 33.84
CA LEU A 28 5.23 -3.72 33.18
C LEU A 28 6.51 -3.16 33.82
N ALA A 29 6.53 -1.86 34.15
CA ALA A 29 7.69 -1.24 34.80
C ALA A 29 8.00 -1.92 36.14
N ARG A 30 6.96 -2.20 36.95
CA ARG A 30 7.08 -2.91 38.22
C ARG A 30 7.61 -4.33 38.03
N ARG A 31 7.05 -5.10 37.09
CA ARG A 31 7.49 -6.47 36.79
C ARG A 31 8.93 -6.55 36.30
N ALA A 32 9.35 -5.62 35.44
CA ALA A 32 10.70 -5.57 34.89
C ALA A 32 11.74 -4.91 35.84
N GLY A 33 11.31 -4.38 36.99
CA GLY A 33 12.19 -3.68 37.92
C GLY A 33 12.84 -2.42 37.32
N VAL A 34 12.07 -1.66 36.54
CA VAL A 34 12.48 -0.37 35.96
C VAL A 34 11.51 0.74 36.38
N SER A 35 11.93 2.00 36.28
CA SER A 35 11.03 3.12 36.57
C SER A 35 9.99 3.30 35.46
N ARG A 36 8.79 3.78 35.80
CA ARG A 36 7.75 4.10 34.81
C ARG A 36 8.26 5.09 33.76
N ARG A 37 9.03 6.10 34.18
CA ARG A 37 9.65 7.08 33.29
C ARG A 37 10.63 6.42 32.32
N TYR A 38 11.46 5.50 32.79
CA TYR A 38 12.39 4.77 31.94
C TYR A 38 11.64 3.92 30.90
N LEU A 39 10.57 3.23 31.30
CA LEU A 39 9.76 2.44 30.36
C LEU A 39 9.08 3.32 29.31
N THR A 40 8.57 4.50 29.68
CA THR A 40 8.03 5.48 28.72
C THR A 40 9.06 5.92 27.69
N GLU A 41 10.29 6.23 28.13
CA GLU A 41 11.38 6.59 27.21
C GLU A 41 11.84 5.40 26.35
N ALA A 42 11.76 4.17 26.87
CA ALA A 42 12.06 2.96 26.13
C ALA A 42 11.04 2.71 25.02
N GLU A 43 9.73 2.80 25.31
CA GLU A 43 8.68 2.67 24.29
C GLU A 43 8.73 3.77 23.22
N ALA A 44 9.22 4.95 23.59
CA ALA A 44 9.44 6.05 22.66
C ALA A 44 10.75 5.96 21.86
N GLY A 45 11.56 4.91 22.05
CA GLY A 45 12.83 4.70 21.36
C GLY A 45 13.94 5.68 21.76
N ARG A 46 13.84 6.31 22.93
CA ARG A 46 14.79 7.31 23.44
C ARG A 46 15.65 6.80 24.61
N ALA A 47 15.29 5.68 25.22
CA ALA A 47 16.08 5.11 26.32
C ALA A 47 17.30 4.34 25.82
N ASN A 48 18.40 4.47 26.55
CA ASN A 48 19.54 3.58 26.40
C ASN A 48 19.25 2.25 27.12
N LEU A 49 18.98 1.21 26.33
CA LEU A 49 18.59 -0.12 26.81
C LEU A 49 19.81 -1.03 26.88
N THR A 50 20.26 -1.32 28.10
CA THR A 50 21.28 -2.35 28.32
C THR A 50 20.70 -3.73 28.09
N VAL A 51 21.53 -4.70 27.71
CA VAL A 51 21.12 -6.11 27.50
C VAL A 51 20.41 -6.70 28.74
N ARG A 52 20.87 -6.34 29.94
CA ARG A 52 20.23 -6.74 31.22
C ARG A 52 18.83 -6.15 31.42
N VAL A 53 18.55 -4.96 30.89
CA VAL A 53 17.21 -4.38 30.94
C VAL A 53 16.30 -5.07 29.93
N LEU A 54 16.81 -5.36 28.74
CA LEU A 54 16.08 -6.11 27.71
C LEU A 54 15.67 -7.51 28.19
N GLU A 55 16.58 -8.22 28.86
CA GLU A 55 16.29 -9.52 29.47
C GLU A 55 15.17 -9.43 30.52
N ARG A 56 15.20 -8.41 31.39
CA ARG A 56 14.15 -8.18 32.39
C ARG A 56 12.80 -7.81 31.77
N LEU A 57 12.80 -6.98 30.72
CA LEU A 57 11.58 -6.60 30.00
C LEU A 57 10.97 -7.79 29.27
N SER A 58 11.78 -8.59 28.57
CA SER A 58 11.32 -9.79 27.88
C SER A 58 10.77 -10.83 28.86
N THR A 59 11.45 -11.07 29.99
CA THR A 59 10.95 -11.94 31.06
C THR A 59 9.62 -11.44 31.63
N ALA A 60 9.51 -10.12 31.88
CA ALA A 60 8.29 -9.53 32.40
C ALA A 60 7.12 -9.57 31.40
N LEU A 61 7.43 -9.64 30.10
CA LEU A 61 6.50 -9.83 28.99
C LEU A 61 6.36 -11.30 28.59
N GLU A 62 6.82 -12.25 29.40
CA GLU A 62 6.70 -13.70 29.13
C GLU A 62 7.16 -14.09 27.70
N THR A 63 8.21 -13.43 27.21
CA THR A 63 8.72 -13.57 25.85
C THR A 63 10.24 -13.65 25.83
N SER A 64 10.83 -13.87 24.65
CA SER A 64 12.29 -13.87 24.50
C SER A 64 12.83 -12.49 24.15
N PRO A 65 14.09 -12.16 24.49
CA PRO A 65 14.73 -10.93 24.00
C PRO A 65 14.68 -10.84 22.48
N ALA A 66 14.84 -11.97 21.78
CA ALA A 66 14.74 -12.03 20.33
C ALA A 66 13.36 -11.58 19.81
N ALA A 67 12.27 -11.82 20.54
CA ALA A 67 10.92 -11.39 20.15
C ALA A 67 10.70 -9.86 20.23
N LEU A 68 11.52 -9.15 21.02
CA LEU A 68 11.56 -7.68 21.05
C LEU A 68 12.24 -7.11 19.80
N PHE A 69 13.10 -7.89 19.16
CA PHE A 69 13.77 -7.59 17.90
C PHE A 69 13.16 -8.29 16.70
N ALA A 70 12.30 -9.29 16.93
CA ALA A 70 11.60 -9.97 15.88
C ALA A 70 10.78 -8.92 15.14
N PRO A 71 10.69 -9.03 13.81
CA PRO A 71 9.69 -8.29 13.06
C PRO A 71 8.33 -8.73 13.59
N GLY A 72 7.84 -8.08 14.64
CA GLY A 72 6.46 -8.19 15.02
C GLY A 72 5.70 -7.44 13.96
N SER A 73 4.80 -8.13 13.24
CA SER A 73 3.85 -7.60 12.25
C SER A 73 3.98 -6.08 12.16
N GLU A 74 4.88 -5.63 11.30
CA GLU A 74 5.20 -4.23 11.13
C GLU A 74 4.03 -3.55 10.43
N ALA A 75 2.92 -3.37 11.13
CA ALA A 75 1.86 -2.44 10.74
C ALA A 75 2.34 -0.97 10.83
N GLY A 76 3.64 -0.74 11.02
CA GLY A 76 4.26 0.56 11.19
C GLY A 76 5.52 0.84 10.36
N GLU A 77 6.06 -0.11 9.59
CA GLU A 77 7.20 0.16 8.70
C GLU A 77 6.77 0.14 7.24
N SER A 78 6.60 1.34 6.68
CA SER A 78 6.57 1.58 5.23
C SER A 78 5.58 0.75 4.40
N GLU A 79 4.29 0.74 4.75
CA GLU A 79 3.31 0.06 3.91
C GLU A 79 2.78 0.97 2.78
N ARG A 80 3.52 0.99 1.67
CA ARG A 80 3.02 1.52 0.40
C ARG A 80 2.24 0.43 -0.32
N ILE A 81 0.96 0.67 -0.59
CA ILE A 81 0.10 -0.28 -1.30
C ILE A 81 -0.20 0.30 -2.67
N ALA A 82 0.11 -0.43 -3.74
CA ALA A 82 -0.23 -0.03 -5.10
C ALA A 82 -1.35 -0.91 -5.66
N LEU A 83 -2.44 -0.28 -6.10
CA LEU A 83 -3.58 -0.93 -6.73
C LEU A 83 -3.44 -0.84 -8.25
N LEU A 84 -3.35 -2.00 -8.90
CA LEU A 84 -3.21 -2.16 -10.33
C LEU A 84 -4.45 -2.80 -10.96
N GLY A 85 -4.66 -2.55 -12.24
CA GLY A 85 -5.75 -3.11 -13.03
C GLY A 85 -6.29 -2.11 -14.04
N LEU A 86 -7.14 -2.55 -14.96
CA LEU A 86 -7.74 -1.66 -15.95
C LEU A 86 -8.69 -0.64 -15.32
N ARG A 87 -9.01 0.41 -16.08
CA ARG A 87 -10.08 1.35 -15.73
C ARG A 87 -11.38 0.56 -15.47
N GLY A 88 -12.14 0.93 -14.45
CA GLY A 88 -13.30 0.16 -14.00
C GLY A 88 -12.99 -1.02 -13.05
N ALA A 89 -11.72 -1.36 -12.79
CA ALA A 89 -11.36 -2.39 -11.81
C ALA A 89 -11.80 -2.06 -10.36
N GLY A 90 -12.18 -0.80 -10.09
CA GLY A 90 -12.53 -0.33 -8.75
C GLY A 90 -11.36 0.23 -7.94
N LYS A 91 -10.19 0.51 -8.56
CA LYS A 91 -9.00 1.06 -7.88
C LYS A 91 -9.29 2.29 -7.02
N SER A 92 -9.97 3.29 -7.56
CA SER A 92 -10.26 4.51 -6.79
C SER A 92 -11.30 4.28 -5.68
N SER A 93 -12.32 3.46 -5.94
CA SER A 93 -13.36 3.14 -4.94
C SER A 93 -12.81 2.31 -3.79
N VAL A 94 -12.15 1.20 -4.10
CA VAL A 94 -11.52 0.30 -3.11
C VAL A 94 -10.35 1.00 -2.43
N GLY A 95 -9.54 1.77 -3.17
CA GLY A 95 -8.37 2.45 -2.65
C GLY A 95 -8.68 3.52 -1.63
N ARG A 96 -9.72 4.34 -1.84
CA ARG A 96 -10.14 5.34 -0.85
C ARG A 96 -10.64 4.70 0.44
N LEU A 97 -11.41 3.61 0.34
CA LEU A 97 -11.88 2.87 1.52
C LEU A 97 -10.70 2.22 2.24
N LEU A 98 -9.81 1.55 1.52
CA LEU A 98 -8.60 0.94 2.10
C LEU A 98 -7.73 1.98 2.80
N ALA A 99 -7.48 3.13 2.16
CA ALA A 99 -6.70 4.22 2.74
C ALA A 99 -7.32 4.77 4.02
N ARG A 100 -8.66 4.89 4.06
CA ARG A 100 -9.40 5.30 5.26
C ARG A 100 -9.27 4.28 6.39
N GLU A 101 -9.43 3.00 6.10
CA GLU A 101 -9.30 1.92 7.09
C GLU A 101 -7.87 1.83 7.65
N LEU A 102 -6.85 2.11 6.84
CA LEU A 102 -5.44 2.10 7.24
C LEU A 102 -4.93 3.45 7.79
N GLU A 103 -5.78 4.48 7.79
CA GLU A 103 -5.45 5.86 8.17
C GLU A 103 -4.20 6.41 7.43
N VAL A 104 -4.15 6.19 6.11
CA VAL A 104 -3.07 6.67 5.23
C VAL A 104 -3.61 7.50 4.08
N PRO A 105 -2.79 8.34 3.42
CA PRO A 105 -3.21 9.06 2.22
C PRO A 105 -3.58 8.12 1.07
N PHE A 106 -4.60 8.53 0.30
CA PHE A 106 -4.91 7.93 -1.00
C PHE A 106 -4.43 8.85 -2.12
N VAL A 107 -3.72 8.28 -3.10
CA VAL A 107 -3.16 9.01 -4.24
C VAL A 107 -3.55 8.33 -5.54
N GLU A 108 -3.98 9.10 -6.53
CA GLU A 108 -4.18 8.62 -7.91
C GLU A 108 -3.00 9.09 -8.76
N LEU A 109 -2.24 8.14 -9.32
CA LEU A 109 -1.04 8.47 -10.09
C LEU A 109 -1.36 9.30 -11.34
N ASP A 110 -2.49 9.00 -11.98
CA ASP A 110 -2.99 9.74 -13.15
C ASP A 110 -3.20 11.23 -12.83
N GLN A 111 -3.71 11.58 -11.64
CA GLN A 111 -3.86 12.97 -11.22
C GLN A 111 -2.50 13.65 -11.03
N ARG A 112 -1.53 12.93 -10.46
CA ARG A 112 -0.16 13.45 -10.32
C ARG A 112 0.52 13.67 -11.67
N VAL A 113 0.24 12.84 -12.66
CA VAL A 113 0.69 13.06 -14.04
C VAL A 113 0.10 14.34 -14.62
N GLU A 114 -1.22 14.56 -14.46
CA GLU A 114 -1.89 15.78 -14.92
C GLU A 114 -1.34 17.05 -14.24
N GLU A 115 -1.14 17.00 -12.92
CA GLU A 115 -0.53 18.08 -12.14
C GLU A 115 0.87 18.43 -12.63
N LEU A 116 1.71 17.42 -12.91
CA LEU A 116 3.07 17.63 -13.40
C LEU A 116 3.13 18.13 -14.84
N ALA A 117 2.25 17.62 -15.69
CA ALA A 117 2.19 18.02 -17.08
C ALA A 117 1.54 19.41 -17.27
N GLY A 118 0.72 19.84 -16.32
CA GLY A 118 -0.13 21.02 -16.45
C GLY A 118 -1.21 20.86 -17.54
N LEU A 119 -1.55 19.60 -17.87
CA LEU A 119 -2.46 19.21 -18.95
C LEU A 119 -3.33 18.06 -18.46
N SER A 120 -4.57 17.95 -18.93
CA SER A 120 -5.34 16.72 -18.74
C SER A 120 -4.65 15.55 -19.47
N LEU A 121 -4.94 14.31 -19.06
CA LEU A 121 -4.39 13.14 -19.74
C LEU A 121 -4.74 13.13 -21.23
N ALA A 122 -5.97 13.55 -21.59
CA ALA A 122 -6.39 13.63 -22.98
C ALA A 122 -5.50 14.60 -23.78
N GLU A 123 -5.31 15.82 -23.27
CA GLU A 123 -4.44 16.82 -23.90
C GLU A 123 -2.98 16.37 -23.94
N LEU A 124 -2.51 15.69 -22.90
CA LEU A 124 -1.15 15.16 -22.86
C LEU A 124 -0.90 14.14 -23.97
N PHE A 125 -1.84 13.20 -24.17
CA PHE A 125 -1.76 12.24 -25.27
C PHE A 125 -1.87 12.93 -26.64
N ASP A 126 -2.80 13.87 -26.81
CA ASP A 126 -3.04 14.54 -28.09
C ASP A 126 -1.87 15.46 -28.49
N LEU A 127 -1.25 16.17 -27.53
CA LEU A 127 -0.21 17.18 -27.79
C LEU A 127 1.22 16.61 -27.72
N ARG A 128 1.46 15.63 -26.85
CA ARG A 128 2.82 15.16 -26.51
C ARG A 128 3.04 13.67 -26.76
N GLY A 129 1.97 12.91 -27.00
CA GLY A 129 2.05 11.50 -27.32
C GLY A 129 2.36 10.59 -26.12
N PRO A 130 2.36 9.26 -26.35
CA PRO A 130 2.50 8.25 -25.30
C PRO A 130 3.90 8.24 -24.65
N GLU A 131 4.96 8.57 -25.39
CA GLU A 131 6.32 8.60 -24.83
C GLU A 131 6.49 9.72 -23.80
N ALA A 132 5.78 10.84 -23.98
CA ALA A 132 5.76 11.91 -22.98
C ALA A 132 4.96 11.48 -21.75
N PHE A 133 3.80 10.83 -21.94
CA PHE A 133 3.03 10.26 -20.84
C PHE A 133 3.87 9.29 -20.00
N GLU A 134 4.62 8.36 -20.63
CA GLU A 134 5.48 7.43 -19.90
C GLU A 134 6.54 8.15 -19.05
N ARG A 135 7.15 9.23 -19.57
CA ARG A 135 8.10 10.04 -18.79
C ARG A 135 7.44 10.71 -17.59
N PHE A 136 6.27 11.33 -17.79
CA PHE A 136 5.53 11.96 -16.69
C PHE A 136 5.02 10.93 -15.68
N GLU A 137 4.60 9.74 -16.11
CA GLU A 137 4.16 8.66 -15.21
C GLU A 137 5.32 8.17 -14.34
N ALA A 138 6.51 8.00 -14.91
CA ALA A 138 7.71 7.64 -14.16
C ALA A 138 8.10 8.72 -13.14
N GLU A 139 8.07 9.99 -13.54
CA GLU A 139 8.39 11.11 -12.64
C GLU A 139 7.35 11.27 -11.53
N ALA A 140 6.06 11.16 -11.86
CA ALA A 140 4.96 11.19 -10.90
C ALA A 140 5.13 10.10 -9.84
N LEU A 141 5.51 8.89 -10.26
CA LEU A 141 5.73 7.79 -9.33
C LEU A 141 6.86 8.11 -8.35
N GLU A 142 8.02 8.57 -8.83
CA GLU A 142 9.14 8.91 -7.95
C GLU A 142 8.78 10.04 -6.97
N ARG A 143 8.03 11.06 -7.41
CA ARG A 143 7.58 12.14 -6.52
C ARG A 143 6.64 11.61 -5.42
N VAL A 144 5.66 10.78 -5.77
CA VAL A 144 4.77 10.15 -4.79
C VAL A 144 5.54 9.27 -3.81
N LEU A 145 6.52 8.50 -4.29
CA LEU A 145 7.35 7.66 -3.43
C LEU A 145 8.23 8.49 -2.48
N ALA A 146 8.62 9.70 -2.87
CA ALA A 146 9.39 10.62 -2.04
C ALA A 146 8.56 11.31 -0.94
N GLU A 147 7.24 11.44 -1.11
CA GLU A 147 6.34 12.08 -0.14
C GLU A 147 6.21 11.28 1.17
N GLY A 148 6.36 9.96 1.11
CA GLY A 148 6.25 9.13 2.30
C GLY A 148 6.32 7.63 2.03
N ASN A 149 6.31 6.89 3.12
CA ASN A 149 6.41 5.43 3.12
C ASN A 149 5.07 4.74 3.44
N ARG A 150 4.01 5.48 3.76
CA ARG A 150 2.68 4.95 4.06
C ARG A 150 1.64 5.63 3.19
N LEU A 151 1.10 4.92 2.20
CA LEU A 151 0.08 5.44 1.28
C LEU A 151 -0.59 4.30 0.50
N VAL A 152 -1.79 4.57 0.00
CA VAL A 152 -2.46 3.75 -1.02
C VAL A 152 -2.43 4.49 -2.36
N LEU A 153 -1.81 3.88 -3.37
CA LEU A 153 -1.63 4.41 -4.72
C LEU A 153 -2.52 3.67 -5.70
N ALA A 154 -3.40 4.37 -6.42
CA ALA A 154 -4.06 3.84 -7.61
C ALA A 154 -3.25 4.21 -8.86
N THR A 155 -2.88 3.22 -9.67
CA THR A 155 -2.07 3.45 -10.88
C THR A 155 -2.91 3.54 -12.15
N GLY A 156 -2.35 4.12 -13.21
CA GLY A 156 -2.89 3.99 -14.57
C GLY A 156 -2.93 2.52 -15.02
N GLY A 157 -3.89 2.18 -15.88
CA GLY A 157 -4.05 0.82 -16.39
C GLY A 157 -2.90 0.37 -17.31
N SER A 158 -2.18 1.32 -17.91
CA SER A 158 -1.04 1.08 -18.82
C SER A 158 0.30 0.91 -18.12
N LEU A 159 0.43 1.28 -16.84
CA LEU A 159 1.73 1.31 -16.13
C LEU A 159 2.50 -0.01 -16.22
N VAL A 160 1.80 -1.15 -16.21
CA VAL A 160 2.41 -2.48 -16.33
C VAL A 160 3.20 -2.69 -17.63
N ASN A 161 2.89 -1.94 -18.69
CA ASN A 161 3.61 -1.98 -19.96
C ASN A 161 4.94 -1.21 -19.90
N HIS A 162 5.08 -0.26 -18.98
CA HIS A 162 6.28 0.55 -18.80
C HIS A 162 7.23 -0.20 -17.85
N ALA A 163 8.04 -1.09 -18.42
CA ALA A 163 8.80 -2.10 -17.67
C ALA A 163 9.63 -1.52 -16.50
N ARG A 164 10.26 -0.35 -16.70
CA ARG A 164 11.07 0.33 -15.67
C ARG A 164 10.19 0.84 -14.52
N THR A 165 9.11 1.56 -14.83
CA THR A 165 8.18 2.13 -13.85
C THR A 165 7.47 1.01 -13.08
N PHE A 166 7.07 -0.06 -13.77
CA PHE A 166 6.45 -1.21 -13.13
C PHE A 166 7.41 -1.96 -12.21
N ALA A 167 8.65 -2.21 -12.64
CA ALA A 167 9.67 -2.83 -11.79
C ALA A 167 9.95 -1.99 -10.54
N ARG A 168 10.01 -0.66 -10.71
CA ARG A 168 10.16 0.28 -9.60
C ARG A 168 9.00 0.16 -8.60
N LEU A 169 7.76 0.17 -9.09
CA LEU A 169 6.56 0.02 -8.27
C LEU A 169 6.58 -1.29 -7.47
N CYS A 170 6.90 -2.43 -8.11
CA CYS A 170 6.98 -3.72 -7.45
C CYS A 170 8.09 -3.79 -6.39
N ALA A 171 9.20 -3.05 -6.59
CA ALA A 171 10.30 -3.03 -5.64
C ALA A 171 10.03 -2.16 -4.40
N THR A 172 9.06 -1.24 -4.46
CA THR A 172 8.83 -0.24 -3.41
C THR A 172 7.45 -0.29 -2.77
N CYS A 173 6.52 -1.03 -3.36
CA CYS A 173 5.12 -1.12 -2.94
C CYS A 173 4.66 -2.57 -2.92
N ARG A 174 3.76 -2.88 -1.98
CA ARG A 174 2.93 -4.08 -2.03
C ARG A 174 1.91 -3.92 -3.14
N THR A 175 2.01 -4.78 -4.15
CA THR A 175 1.23 -4.65 -5.38
C THR A 175 -0.01 -5.53 -5.36
N VAL A 176 -1.17 -4.94 -5.62
CA VAL A 176 -2.47 -5.62 -5.61
C VAL A 176 -3.12 -5.46 -6.98
N TRP A 177 -3.29 -6.57 -7.69
CA TRP A 177 -4.10 -6.61 -8.90
C TRP A 177 -5.58 -6.73 -8.54
N LEU A 178 -6.36 -5.69 -8.84
CA LEU A 178 -7.81 -5.73 -8.83
C LEU A 178 -8.31 -6.29 -10.16
N ARG A 179 -8.71 -7.56 -10.14
CA ARG A 179 -9.23 -8.28 -11.31
C ARG A 179 -10.75 -8.17 -11.34
N ALA A 180 -11.31 -7.65 -12.42
CA ALA A 180 -12.74 -7.73 -12.69
C ALA A 180 -12.95 -8.48 -14.01
N GLU A 181 -14.12 -9.10 -14.16
CA GLU A 181 -14.52 -9.66 -15.45
C GLU A 181 -14.69 -8.54 -16.50
N PRO A 182 -14.35 -8.80 -17.78
CA PRO A 182 -14.41 -7.79 -18.84
C PRO A 182 -15.77 -7.08 -18.94
N GLU A 183 -16.86 -7.81 -18.76
CA GLU A 183 -18.24 -7.31 -18.84
C GLU A 183 -18.54 -6.30 -17.74
N GLU A 184 -18.05 -6.55 -16.53
CA GLU A 184 -18.20 -5.61 -15.41
C GLU A 184 -17.28 -4.40 -15.56
N HIS A 185 -16.06 -4.58 -16.06
CA HIS A 185 -15.19 -3.46 -16.42
C HIS A 185 -15.91 -2.51 -17.36
N PHE A 186 -16.50 -3.05 -18.42
CA PHE A 186 -17.24 -2.29 -19.41
C PHE A 186 -18.44 -1.58 -18.79
N ALA A 187 -19.29 -2.30 -18.04
CA ALA A 187 -20.46 -1.72 -17.37
C ALA A 187 -20.10 -0.56 -16.42
N ARG A 188 -19.03 -0.71 -15.63
CA ARG A 188 -18.56 0.32 -14.69
C ARG A 188 -18.03 1.56 -15.42
N VAL A 189 -17.27 1.38 -16.50
CA VAL A 189 -16.75 2.51 -17.30
C VAL A 189 -17.88 3.28 -17.97
N LEU A 190 -18.91 2.57 -18.47
CA LEU A 190 -20.13 3.19 -19.00
C LEU A 190 -20.87 4.01 -17.93
N GLY A 191 -21.06 3.44 -16.74
CA GLY A 191 -21.73 4.11 -15.63
C GLY A 191 -21.00 5.37 -15.15
N GLN A 192 -19.69 5.46 -15.37
CA GLN A 192 -18.86 6.63 -15.06
C GLN A 192 -18.91 7.73 -16.13
N GLY A 193 -19.73 7.57 -17.18
CA GLY A 193 -19.91 8.57 -18.23
C GLY A 193 -18.76 8.63 -19.25
N ASP A 194 -17.76 7.75 -19.13
CA ASP A 194 -16.69 7.65 -20.13
C ASP A 194 -17.19 6.86 -21.33
N ARG A 195 -17.54 7.60 -22.39
CA ARG A 195 -18.06 7.04 -23.64
C ARG A 195 -16.96 6.71 -24.65
N ARG A 196 -15.68 6.88 -24.32
CA ARG A 196 -14.56 6.47 -25.20
C ARG A 196 -14.65 4.98 -25.59
N PRO A 197 -15.03 4.05 -24.69
CA PRO A 197 -15.30 2.65 -25.06
C PRO A 197 -16.53 2.48 -25.96
N MET A 198 -17.51 3.40 -25.93
CA MET A 198 -18.73 3.33 -26.75
C MET A 198 -18.55 3.90 -28.15
N ARG A 199 -17.55 4.74 -28.39
CA ARG A 199 -17.31 5.36 -29.70
C ARG A 199 -16.98 4.32 -30.79
N ALA A 200 -16.73 3.06 -30.42
CA ALA A 200 -16.33 1.99 -31.35
C ALA A 200 -17.12 0.66 -31.21
N ARG A 201 -18.47 0.67 -31.34
CA ARG A 201 -19.28 -0.47 -31.89
C ARG A 201 -19.04 -1.88 -31.25
N PRO A 202 -19.57 -3.02 -31.78
CA PRO A 202 -19.49 -4.36 -31.15
C PRO A 202 -18.09 -4.93 -30.85
N ARG A 203 -17.02 -4.25 -31.30
CA ARG A 203 -15.62 -4.67 -31.13
C ARG A 203 -14.98 -4.18 -29.84
N ALA A 204 -15.54 -3.18 -29.17
CA ALA A 204 -14.98 -2.63 -27.93
C ALA A 204 -14.77 -3.71 -26.84
N MET A 205 -15.69 -4.66 -26.73
CA MET A 205 -15.54 -5.80 -25.80
C MET A 205 -14.43 -6.76 -26.23
N GLN A 206 -14.24 -6.99 -27.53
CA GLN A 206 -13.14 -7.81 -28.05
C GLN A 206 -11.79 -7.12 -27.82
N GLU A 207 -11.70 -5.82 -28.03
CA GLU A 207 -10.52 -5.01 -27.76
C GLU A 207 -10.18 -4.98 -26.26
N LEU A 208 -11.18 -4.83 -25.39
CA LEU A 208 -11.00 -4.91 -23.94
C LEU A 208 -10.45 -6.27 -23.52
N ARG A 209 -11.02 -7.36 -24.05
CA ARG A 209 -10.53 -8.72 -23.80
C ARG A 209 -9.09 -8.88 -24.30
N ALA A 210 -8.78 -8.42 -25.51
CA ALA A 210 -7.42 -8.47 -26.05
C ALA A 210 -6.40 -7.71 -25.18
N ILE A 211 -6.78 -6.52 -24.67
CA ILE A 211 -5.94 -5.75 -23.75
C ILE A 211 -5.74 -6.51 -22.42
N LEU A 212 -6.80 -7.11 -21.88
CA LEU A 212 -6.71 -7.92 -20.67
C LEU A 212 -5.80 -9.13 -20.87
N ASP A 213 -5.97 -9.87 -21.96
CA ASP A 213 -5.15 -11.04 -22.28
C ASP A 213 -3.67 -10.68 -22.43
N GLN A 214 -3.39 -9.58 -23.14
CA GLN A 214 -2.02 -9.07 -23.31
C GLN A 214 -1.38 -8.68 -21.97
N ARG A 215 -2.15 -8.08 -21.05
CA ARG A 215 -1.65 -7.56 -19.77
C ARG A 215 -1.75 -8.55 -18.62
N ALA A 216 -2.50 -9.64 -18.77
CA ALA A 216 -2.75 -10.61 -17.71
C ALA A 216 -1.46 -11.16 -17.11
N GLY A 217 -0.49 -11.52 -17.96
CA GLY A 217 0.82 -12.00 -17.51
C GLY A 217 1.62 -10.95 -16.72
N LEU A 218 1.45 -9.66 -17.04
CA LEU A 218 2.11 -8.57 -16.31
C LEU A 218 1.40 -8.27 -14.99
N TYR A 219 0.07 -8.22 -14.97
CA TYR A 219 -0.70 -8.07 -13.74
C TYR A 219 -0.50 -9.25 -12.77
N ALA A 220 -0.34 -10.46 -13.28
CA ALA A 220 -0.07 -11.65 -12.48
C ALA A 220 1.27 -11.59 -11.72
N ARG A 221 2.17 -10.63 -12.03
CA ARG A 221 3.39 -10.38 -11.26
C ARG A 221 3.14 -9.57 -9.98
N CYS A 222 1.93 -9.08 -9.76
CA CYS A 222 1.57 -8.43 -8.50
C CYS A 222 1.61 -9.45 -7.34
N GLU A 223 1.98 -8.98 -6.16
CA GLU A 223 2.06 -9.81 -4.94
C GLU A 223 0.70 -10.43 -4.59
N LEU A 224 -0.37 -9.64 -4.72
CA LEU A 224 -1.73 -10.07 -4.40
C LEU A 224 -2.64 -9.90 -5.62
N THR A 225 -3.60 -10.81 -5.76
CA THR A 225 -4.71 -10.69 -6.70
C THR A 225 -6.03 -10.73 -5.95
N LEU A 226 -6.93 -9.80 -6.27
CA LEU A 226 -8.26 -9.69 -5.69
C LEU A 226 -9.31 -9.64 -6.79
N ALA A 227 -10.19 -10.65 -6.82
CA ALA A 227 -11.37 -10.64 -7.67
C ALA A 227 -12.40 -9.65 -7.12
N THR A 228 -12.85 -8.74 -7.98
CA THR A 228 -13.78 -7.64 -7.63
C THR A 228 -15.20 -7.86 -8.14
N SER A 229 -15.45 -8.94 -8.86
CA SER A 229 -16.73 -9.16 -9.53
C SER A 229 -17.83 -9.65 -8.61
N GLY A 230 -19.01 -9.02 -8.72
CA GLY A 230 -20.14 -9.23 -7.82
C GLY A 230 -19.94 -8.78 -6.36
N ARG A 231 -18.93 -7.96 -6.07
CA ARG A 231 -18.52 -7.62 -4.69
C ARG A 231 -18.52 -6.12 -4.42
N SER A 232 -18.87 -5.72 -3.20
CA SER A 232 -18.88 -4.30 -2.83
C SER A 232 -17.47 -3.77 -2.53
N PRO A 233 -17.18 -2.47 -2.79
CA PRO A 233 -15.90 -1.87 -2.44
C PRO A 233 -15.53 -2.03 -0.96
N ASP A 234 -16.49 -1.95 -0.03
CA ASP A 234 -16.28 -2.14 1.41
C ASP A 234 -15.89 -3.57 1.79
N GLU A 235 -16.48 -4.57 1.14
CA GLU A 235 -16.06 -5.97 1.32
C GLU A 235 -14.62 -6.19 0.83
N LEU A 236 -14.29 -5.61 -0.33
CA LEU A 236 -12.97 -5.72 -0.95
C LEU A 236 -11.91 -5.03 -0.10
N ALA A 237 -12.18 -3.81 0.40
CA ALA A 237 -11.26 -3.08 1.28
C ALA A 237 -11.00 -3.84 2.59
N ARG A 238 -12.05 -4.33 3.27
CA ARG A 238 -11.90 -5.13 4.49
C ARG A 238 -11.15 -6.43 4.26
N GLU A 239 -11.34 -7.08 3.11
CA GLU A 239 -10.55 -8.25 2.75
C GLU A 239 -9.08 -7.89 2.51
N LEU A 240 -8.79 -6.80 1.81
CA LEU A 240 -7.42 -6.36 1.59
C LEU A 240 -6.71 -6.06 2.90
N VAL A 241 -7.33 -5.36 3.84
CA VAL A 241 -6.76 -5.15 5.18
C VAL A 241 -6.36 -6.48 5.83
N ARG A 242 -7.25 -7.49 5.81
CA ARG A 242 -6.94 -8.82 6.38
C ARG A 242 -5.82 -9.55 5.65
N ARG A 243 -5.77 -9.47 4.31
CA ARG A 243 -4.73 -10.15 3.51
C ARG A 243 -3.38 -9.47 3.66
N LEU A 244 -3.37 -8.14 3.72
CA LEU A 244 -2.16 -7.34 3.92
C LEU A 244 -1.57 -7.62 5.31
N ALA A 245 -2.38 -7.67 6.36
CA ALA A 245 -1.94 -7.99 7.72
C ALA A 245 -1.38 -9.42 7.90
N ARG A 246 -1.73 -10.36 7.02
CA ARG A 246 -1.26 -11.76 7.08
C ARG A 246 0.04 -12.05 6.36
N ALA A 247 0.49 -11.13 5.50
CA ALA A 247 1.73 -11.30 4.74
C ALA A 247 2.90 -10.46 5.28
N ALA A 248 2.68 -9.75 6.40
CA ALA A 248 3.70 -9.08 7.21
C ALA A 248 4.06 -9.97 8.42
#